data_AF-A0A423WYH5-F1
#
_entry.id   AF-A0A423WYH5-F1
#
_cell.length_a   1.000
_cell.length_b   1.000
_cell.length_c   1.000
_cell.angle_alpha   90.00
_cell.angle_beta   90.00
_cell.angle_gamma   90.00
#
_symmetry.space_group_name_H-M   'P 1'
#
loop_
_entity.id
_entity.type
_entity.pdbx_description
1 polymer ?
#
loop_
_entity_poly.entity_id
_entity_poly.type
_entity_poly.pdbx_seq_one_letter_code
_entity_poly.pdbx_strand_id
1 'polypeptide(L)'
;MSSKITSYFSKRPAAAAADVPVVAKKAKKAESSASAFEVESDEDWAPSLQSSEQVDSDGDETGEEGADDANVELELDPESDDLPPVAPLGVDDQVHRVLGCLNLDTIGTDLTPSDLLIKISALEDRHAVALAEFRDTCRQLKANERLGESLEPTDAFLDRYSAAGWGSHDRDIDDMWEELVEDVVKLGSGTIKPEYLVKPSGPLRAVLTCFWHYPTFKTRHQKFGHVFDRSNPSLRFQDDKIGANGWVRTQDRIPIRHKFVQGGVPWSEDFPNWEQIEKRCISFNEELMKYSKIMIFIGEENCATWRNFIHLAKDERITQVRFRSSVGDEAIKLPRHIYDQTPAFYTVRDGSGMVIRVVFLVYHSQYFIHSVDSRRGAYSDLIWNAALSLAELDIVRYDAFVRYTGTASMTAAITEAKTQGQADLSHMCYFVDFETNEACGKIRRNLGDLLRHWKAKHAASGVEWDYHLVTRVPHKEDLSEIQTLDSAKRSGRKPKSFDAPRFGCYHIDSETKALCTVSRTQLGVLRAHFLDKHKGNPWDPSKVKSIKQDEAQWEADIEQEAITAKEASIKANKRARHARYAVKTAATFKLQCLLCAYSNKVKHSNMKKHFESKHPTVEWIKGGKGCYKKVALDSEEAS
;
A
#
# COMPACT_ATOMS: atom_id res chain seq x y z
N MET A 1 40.01 51.20 17.47
CA MET A 1 40.91 50.16 18.01
C MET A 1 40.56 48.86 17.30
N SER A 2 41.51 48.37 16.51
CA SER A 2 41.27 47.44 15.41
C SER A 2 41.80 46.05 15.73
N SER A 3 41.03 45.05 15.28
CA SER A 3 41.46 43.79 14.67
C SER A 3 41.81 42.56 15.53
N LYS A 4 41.07 41.50 15.19
CA LYS A 4 41.50 40.12 14.83
C LYS A 4 41.91 39.16 15.95
N ILE A 5 41.09 38.11 16.11
CA ILE A 5 41.52 36.78 16.58
C ILE A 5 41.50 35.84 15.37
N THR A 6 42.62 35.16 15.17
CA THR A 6 42.86 34.20 14.09
C THR A 6 43.06 32.81 14.70
N SER A 7 42.45 31.84 14.04
CA SER A 7 42.65 30.38 14.05
C SER A 7 43.84 29.76 14.79
N TYR A 8 43.57 28.65 15.49
CA TYR A 8 44.52 27.55 15.67
C TYR A 8 43.82 26.19 15.48
N PHE A 9 44.13 25.52 14.38
CA PHE A 9 44.01 24.07 14.24
C PHE A 9 45.31 23.57 13.62
N SER A 10 46.02 22.67 14.34
CA SER A 10 47.14 21.93 13.78
C SER A 10 47.47 20.72 14.66
N LYS A 11 47.35 19.55 14.02
CA LYS A 11 48.14 18.32 14.19
C LYS A 11 47.81 17.40 15.38
N ARG A 12 47.16 16.28 15.06
CA ARG A 12 47.38 14.99 15.73
C ARG A 12 48.59 14.28 15.11
N PRO A 13 49.40 13.57 15.91
CA PRO A 13 50.10 12.38 15.45
C PRO A 13 49.52 11.11 16.10
N ALA A 14 49.78 9.99 15.43
CA ALA A 14 49.26 8.67 15.70
C ALA A 14 50.10 7.85 16.71
N ALA A 15 49.44 6.83 17.24
CA ALA A 15 49.92 5.54 17.75
C ALA A 15 50.81 5.49 19.01
N ALA A 16 50.35 4.74 20.02
CA ALA A 16 51.08 3.57 20.54
C ALA A 16 50.23 2.86 21.62
N ALA A 17 50.24 1.52 21.54
CA ALA A 17 49.65 0.61 22.51
C ALA A 17 50.42 0.60 23.84
N ALA A 18 49.71 0.38 24.94
CA ALA A 18 50.25 -0.27 26.13
C ALA A 18 49.10 -0.80 27.01
N ASP A 19 49.19 -2.09 27.33
CA ASP A 19 48.47 -2.79 28.40
C ASP A 19 48.61 -2.08 29.75
N VAL A 20 47.62 -2.23 30.65
CA VAL A 20 47.74 -2.39 32.13
C VAL A 20 46.33 -2.48 32.77
N PRO A 21 46.16 -3.19 33.91
CA PRO A 21 45.10 -4.17 34.10
C PRO A 21 43.88 -3.70 34.91
N VAL A 22 42.84 -4.53 34.79
CA VAL A 22 41.59 -4.53 35.55
C VAL A 22 41.84 -4.58 37.06
N VAL A 23 41.43 -3.51 37.76
CA VAL A 23 41.27 -3.48 39.22
C VAL A 23 39.79 -3.36 39.54
N ALA A 24 39.23 -4.45 40.07
CA ALA A 24 37.89 -4.50 40.62
C ALA A 24 37.75 -3.52 41.81
N LYS A 25 36.78 -2.60 41.74
CA LYS A 25 36.32 -1.82 42.90
C LYS A 25 34.87 -2.16 43.22
N LYS A 26 34.70 -2.74 44.42
CA LYS A 26 33.44 -2.91 45.16
C LYS A 26 32.67 -1.59 45.20
N ALA A 27 31.43 -1.59 44.72
CA ALA A 27 30.47 -0.52 45.00
C ALA A 27 29.81 -0.77 46.36
N LYS A 28 29.95 0.21 47.26
CA LYS A 28 29.23 0.30 48.53
C LYS A 28 27.78 0.72 48.29
N LYS A 29 26.89 -0.03 48.89
CA LYS A 29 25.46 0.25 49.11
C LYS A 29 25.32 1.58 49.88
N ALA A 30 24.52 2.51 49.34
CA ALA A 30 24.05 3.69 50.05
C ALA A 30 22.52 3.71 49.95
N GLU A 31 21.88 3.41 51.08
CA GLU A 31 20.48 3.71 51.37
C GLU A 31 20.41 5.14 51.88
N SER A 32 19.48 5.96 51.37
CA SER A 32 18.85 7.01 52.18
C SER A 32 17.58 7.56 51.53
N SER A 33 16.49 7.41 52.30
CA SER A 33 15.38 8.34 52.49
C SER A 33 14.55 8.81 51.29
N ALA A 34 13.44 8.10 51.08
CA ALA A 34 12.24 8.66 50.46
C ALA A 34 11.54 9.60 51.47
N SER A 35 11.29 10.85 51.05
CA SER A 35 10.32 11.73 51.70
C SER A 35 9.01 11.64 50.91
N ALA A 36 7.93 11.35 51.64
CA ALA A 36 6.59 11.29 51.09
C ALA A 36 6.13 12.72 50.79
N PHE A 37 5.73 12.97 49.55
CA PHE A 37 4.92 14.12 49.18
C PHE A 37 3.58 13.59 48.69
N GLU A 38 2.53 14.00 49.39
CA GLU A 38 1.14 13.77 49.02
C GLU A 38 0.88 14.41 47.65
N VAL A 39 0.42 13.61 46.70
CA VAL A 39 -0.06 14.05 45.41
C VAL A 39 -1.57 13.86 45.42
N GLU A 40 -2.29 14.96 45.32
CA GLU A 40 -3.73 14.98 45.06
C GLU A 40 -4.00 14.25 43.74
N SER A 41 -4.84 13.22 43.82
CA SER A 41 -5.29 12.40 42.71
C SER A 41 -6.50 13.04 42.05
N ASP A 42 -6.30 13.67 40.89
CA ASP A 42 -7.38 13.88 39.92
C ASP A 42 -7.52 12.59 39.09
N GLU A 43 -8.45 11.75 39.52
CA GLU A 43 -8.98 10.64 38.74
C GLU A 43 -9.86 11.17 37.59
N ASP A 44 -9.56 10.73 36.36
CA ASP A 44 -10.48 9.98 35.49
C ASP A 44 -10.19 10.24 34.02
N TRP A 45 -9.40 9.37 33.38
CA TRP A 45 -9.59 9.01 31.97
C TRP A 45 -8.99 7.63 31.71
N ALA A 46 -9.75 6.59 32.06
CA ALA A 46 -9.53 5.22 31.59
C ALA A 46 -10.71 4.83 30.68
N PRO A 47 -10.50 4.50 29.39
CA PRO A 47 -11.58 3.92 28.60
C PRO A 47 -11.75 2.45 29.00
N SER A 48 -12.81 2.18 29.76
CA SER A 48 -13.29 0.82 30.00
C SER A 48 -13.86 0.24 28.71
N LEU A 49 -13.23 -0.82 28.20
CA LEU A 49 -13.85 -1.76 27.27
C LEU A 49 -14.94 -2.55 28.01
N GLN A 50 -16.18 -2.04 28.01
CA GLN A 50 -17.37 -2.86 28.26
C GLN A 50 -18.61 -2.23 27.61
N SER A 51 -19.32 -3.08 26.86
CA SER A 51 -20.57 -2.83 26.15
C SER A 51 -21.69 -2.37 27.07
N SER A 52 -22.42 -1.32 26.66
CA SER A 52 -23.84 -1.19 27.00
C SER A 52 -24.59 -0.51 25.86
N GLU A 53 -25.67 -1.19 25.45
CA GLU A 53 -26.75 -0.68 24.63
C GLU A 53 -27.51 0.40 25.42
N GLN A 54 -27.80 1.55 24.82
CA GLN A 54 -29.16 2.02 24.56
C GLN A 54 -29.14 3.36 23.82
N VAL A 55 -30.22 3.55 23.07
CA VAL A 55 -30.48 4.52 22.01
C VAL A 55 -30.87 5.88 22.58
N ASP A 56 -30.48 6.96 21.90
CA ASP A 56 -31.44 7.97 21.45
C ASP A 56 -30.94 8.67 20.18
N SER A 57 -31.90 8.88 19.29
CA SER A 57 -31.81 9.21 17.88
C SER A 57 -31.78 10.72 17.63
N ASP A 58 -31.19 11.12 16.52
CA ASP A 58 -31.79 11.95 15.46
C ASP A 58 -30.70 12.69 14.67
N GLY A 59 -30.68 12.51 13.34
CA GLY A 59 -29.82 13.28 12.44
C GLY A 59 -29.51 12.55 11.14
N ASP A 60 -30.25 12.92 10.09
CA ASP A 60 -30.14 12.53 8.68
C ASP A 60 -28.69 12.46 8.14
N GLU A 61 -28.32 11.32 7.53
CA GLU A 61 -27.37 11.33 6.40
C GLU A 61 -27.79 10.33 5.31
N THR A 62 -27.87 10.88 4.10
CA THR A 62 -28.08 10.25 2.80
C THR A 62 -27.00 9.22 2.46
N GLY A 63 -27.40 8.17 1.74
CA GLY A 63 -26.57 7.00 1.42
C GLY A 63 -25.44 7.20 0.41
N GLU A 64 -24.94 6.04 -0.06
CA GLU A 64 -23.86 5.77 -1.03
C GLU A 64 -22.46 5.59 -0.41
N GLU A 65 -21.62 4.62 -0.80
CA GLU A 65 -21.66 3.52 -1.76
C GLU A 65 -20.52 2.56 -1.35
N GLY A 66 -20.77 1.25 -1.30
CA GLY A 66 -19.73 0.26 -1.06
C GLY A 66 -19.15 -0.21 -2.39
N ALA A 67 -18.04 0.39 -2.82
CA ALA A 67 -17.26 -0.09 -3.95
C ALA A 67 -16.31 -1.21 -3.49
N ASP A 68 -16.72 -2.46 -3.71
CA ASP A 68 -15.84 -3.63 -3.59
C ASP A 68 -15.06 -3.80 -4.90
N ASP A 69 -13.91 -3.13 -5.02
CA ASP A 69 -13.01 -3.26 -6.17
C ASP A 69 -12.28 -4.61 -6.15
N ALA A 70 -12.55 -5.45 -7.16
CA ALA A 70 -11.79 -6.65 -7.45
C ALA A 70 -10.44 -6.26 -8.08
N ASN A 71 -9.43 -5.98 -7.25
CA ASN A 71 -8.08 -5.71 -7.71
C ASN A 71 -7.45 -6.97 -8.34
N VAL A 72 -7.22 -6.91 -9.66
CA VAL A 72 -6.34 -7.84 -10.39
C VAL A 72 -4.91 -7.36 -10.14
N GLU A 73 -4.07 -8.20 -9.55
CA GLU A 73 -2.63 -7.93 -9.41
C GLU A 73 -2.00 -7.82 -10.81
N LEU A 74 -1.81 -6.60 -11.29
CA LEU A 74 -0.86 -6.31 -12.36
C LEU A 74 0.53 -6.52 -11.76
N GLU A 75 1.24 -7.57 -12.19
CA GLU A 75 2.67 -7.73 -11.96
C GLU A 75 3.39 -6.61 -12.73
N LEU A 76 3.59 -5.47 -12.07
CA LEU A 76 4.46 -4.41 -12.56
C LEU A 76 5.90 -4.94 -12.57
N ASP A 77 6.50 -5.01 -13.76
CA ASP A 77 7.89 -5.39 -13.95
C ASP A 77 8.78 -4.21 -13.50
N PRO A 78 9.67 -4.40 -12.50
CA PRO A 78 10.53 -3.34 -11.99
C PRO A 78 11.49 -2.76 -13.05
N GLU A 79 11.67 -3.41 -14.20
CA GLU A 79 12.50 -2.92 -15.30
C GLU A 79 11.71 -2.19 -16.40
N SER A 80 10.37 -2.33 -16.48
CA SER A 80 9.58 -1.74 -17.57
C SER A 80 8.88 -0.41 -17.24
N ASP A 81 8.93 0.03 -15.98
CA ASP A 81 8.17 1.17 -15.46
C ASP A 81 8.95 2.51 -15.47
N ASP A 82 9.68 2.77 -16.54
CA ASP A 82 10.02 4.15 -16.91
C ASP A 82 8.76 4.79 -17.48
N LEU A 83 7.82 5.18 -16.59
CA LEU A 83 6.75 6.08 -16.97
C LEU A 83 7.40 7.27 -17.70
N PRO A 84 6.92 7.63 -18.90
CA PRO A 84 7.54 8.70 -19.67
C PRO A 84 7.66 9.94 -18.79
N PRO A 85 8.82 10.61 -18.77
CA PRO A 85 9.03 11.76 -17.92
C PRO A 85 8.00 12.83 -18.29
N VAL A 86 6.95 12.97 -17.48
CA VAL A 86 6.03 14.11 -17.61
C VAL A 86 6.86 15.36 -17.31
N ALA A 87 6.83 16.31 -18.24
CA ALA A 87 7.51 17.59 -18.08
C ALA A 87 7.23 18.15 -16.68
N PRO A 88 8.27 18.61 -15.96
CA PRO A 88 8.07 19.13 -14.62
C PRO A 88 7.17 20.35 -14.68
N LEU A 89 6.04 20.29 -13.99
CA LEU A 89 5.22 21.47 -13.70
C LEU A 89 6.02 22.46 -12.87
N GLY A 90 5.70 23.75 -12.99
CA GLY A 90 6.22 24.77 -12.08
C GLY A 90 5.83 24.44 -10.63
N VAL A 91 6.58 24.96 -9.66
CA VAL A 91 6.27 24.75 -8.23
C VAL A 91 4.85 25.23 -7.91
N ASP A 92 4.46 26.40 -8.43
CA ASP A 92 3.13 26.98 -8.21
C ASP A 92 2.02 26.07 -8.75
N ASP A 93 2.18 25.51 -9.95
CA ASP A 93 1.22 24.57 -10.54
C ASP A 93 1.08 23.29 -9.69
N GLN A 94 2.19 22.77 -9.16
CA GLN A 94 2.17 21.60 -8.28
C GLN A 94 1.45 21.91 -6.96
N VAL A 95 1.70 23.08 -6.37
CA VAL A 95 1.01 23.54 -5.15
C VAL A 95 -0.49 23.71 -5.44
N HIS A 96 -0.87 24.42 -6.50
CA HIS A 96 -2.26 24.60 -6.91
C HIS A 96 -2.97 23.28 -7.13
N ARG A 97 -2.32 22.28 -7.74
CA ARG A 97 -2.91 20.96 -7.91
C ARG A 97 -3.28 20.30 -6.58
N VAL A 98 -2.40 20.39 -5.58
CA VAL A 98 -2.67 19.84 -4.24
C VAL A 98 -3.80 20.60 -3.56
N LEU A 99 -3.75 21.94 -3.59
CA LEU A 99 -4.76 22.80 -2.96
C LEU A 99 -6.15 22.62 -3.58
N GLY A 100 -6.23 22.55 -4.91
CA GLY A 100 -7.50 22.39 -5.61
C GLY A 100 -8.18 21.05 -5.34
N CYS A 101 -7.39 19.97 -5.18
CA CYS A 101 -7.92 18.68 -4.75
C CYS A 101 -8.55 18.73 -3.34
N LEU A 102 -8.09 19.65 -2.48
CA LEU A 102 -8.57 19.82 -1.11
C LEU A 102 -9.53 21.00 -0.94
N ASN A 103 -9.86 21.72 -2.02
CA ASN A 103 -10.66 22.94 -2.00
C ASN A 103 -10.03 24.04 -1.12
N LEU A 104 -8.75 24.34 -1.37
CA LEU A 104 -7.94 25.31 -0.61
C LEU A 104 -7.31 26.39 -1.51
N ASP A 105 -7.75 26.54 -2.76
CA ASP A 105 -7.10 27.44 -3.73
C ASP A 105 -7.13 28.92 -3.31
N THR A 106 -8.14 29.32 -2.54
CA THR A 106 -8.28 30.71 -2.09
C THR A 106 -7.40 31.07 -0.90
N ILE A 107 -6.76 30.08 -0.27
CA ILE A 107 -5.97 30.29 0.95
C ILE A 107 -4.67 31.07 0.69
N GLY A 108 -4.33 31.30 -0.59
CA GLY A 108 -3.16 32.02 -1.06
C GLY A 108 -1.96 31.09 -1.15
N THR A 109 -1.26 31.11 -2.29
CA THR A 109 -0.05 30.30 -2.55
C THR A 109 1.19 30.81 -1.83
N ASP A 110 1.13 32.00 -1.24
CA ASP A 110 2.26 32.63 -0.54
C ASP A 110 2.57 31.99 0.81
N LEU A 111 1.74 31.05 1.28
CA LEU A 111 1.98 30.34 2.52
C LEU A 111 2.98 29.20 2.32
N THR A 112 3.95 29.09 3.23
CA THR A 112 4.75 27.87 3.30
C THR A 112 3.85 26.68 3.66
N PRO A 113 4.21 25.44 3.30
CA PRO A 113 3.40 24.28 3.65
C PRO A 113 3.16 24.10 5.15
N SER A 114 4.11 24.50 6.01
CA SER A 114 3.91 24.47 7.46
C SER A 114 2.93 25.54 7.93
N ASP A 115 2.98 26.75 7.36
CA ASP A 115 2.02 27.81 7.69
C ASP A 115 0.60 27.46 7.20
N LEU A 116 0.50 26.83 6.03
CA LEU A 116 -0.76 26.27 5.52
C LEU A 116 -1.31 25.23 6.49
N LEU A 117 -0.49 24.26 6.93
CA LEU A 117 -0.89 23.25 7.93
C LEU A 117 -1.44 23.93 9.19
N ILE A 118 -0.73 24.92 9.72
CA ILE A 118 -1.18 25.67 10.91
C ILE A 118 -2.53 26.35 10.65
N LYS A 119 -2.70 27.01 9.50
CA LYS A 119 -3.93 27.74 9.14
C LYS A 119 -5.15 26.82 9.01
N ILE A 120 -5.00 25.64 8.42
CA ILE A 120 -6.09 24.66 8.27
C ILE A 120 -6.33 23.85 9.54
N SER A 121 -5.46 23.94 10.54
CA SER A 121 -5.61 23.21 11.80
C SER A 121 -6.55 23.94 12.75
N ALA A 122 -7.34 23.18 13.50
CA ALA A 122 -8.18 23.67 14.59
C ALA A 122 -7.32 23.92 15.85
N LEU A 123 -6.28 24.73 15.69
CA LEU A 123 -5.36 25.11 16.75
C LEU A 123 -5.82 26.39 17.42
N GLU A 124 -5.73 26.40 18.75
CA GLU A 124 -5.68 27.64 19.52
C GLU A 124 -4.37 28.39 19.19
N ASP A 125 -4.37 29.73 19.27
CA ASP A 125 -3.23 30.57 18.91
C ASP A 125 -1.93 30.13 19.58
N ARG A 126 -1.99 29.76 20.86
CA ARG A 126 -0.84 29.24 21.62
C ARG A 126 -0.22 27.98 21.00
N HIS A 127 -1.02 27.14 20.33
CA HIS A 127 -0.51 25.94 19.68
C HIS A 127 0.12 26.25 18.32
N ALA A 128 -0.40 27.23 17.59
CA ALA A 128 0.20 27.72 16.36
C ALA A 128 1.59 28.31 16.64
N VAL A 129 1.71 29.14 17.69
CA VAL A 129 3.00 29.68 18.15
C VAL A 129 3.97 28.54 18.53
N ALA A 130 3.51 27.56 19.31
CA ALA A 130 4.36 26.43 19.71
C ALA A 130 4.87 25.59 18.52
N LEU A 131 4.10 25.46 17.43
CA LEU A 131 4.58 24.79 16.21
C LEU A 131 5.59 25.64 15.43
N ALA A 132 5.42 26.96 15.39
CA ALA A 132 6.41 27.85 14.80
C ALA A 132 7.74 27.81 15.59
N GLU A 133 7.67 27.85 16.92
CA GLU A 133 8.83 27.69 17.80
C GLU A 133 9.49 26.31 17.67
N PHE A 134 8.70 25.26 17.44
CA PHE A 134 9.22 23.92 17.15
C PHE A 134 10.00 23.90 15.82
N ARG A 135 9.49 24.52 14.75
CA ARG A 135 10.22 24.68 13.47
C ARG A 135 11.55 25.39 13.68
N ASP A 136 11.55 26.48 14.45
CA ASP A 136 12.78 27.21 14.77
C ASP A 136 13.74 26.38 15.64
N THR A 137 13.21 25.55 16.53
CA THR A 137 14.01 24.60 17.31
C THR A 137 14.66 23.55 16.40
N CYS A 138 13.95 23.00 15.42
CA CYS A 138 14.52 22.10 14.41
C CYS A 138 15.66 22.77 13.64
N ARG A 139 15.46 24.01 13.15
CA ARG A 139 16.52 24.83 12.51
C ARG A 139 17.75 24.93 13.38
N GLN A 140 17.57 25.35 14.65
CA GLN A 140 18.68 25.55 15.58
C GLN A 140 19.42 24.24 15.91
N LEU A 141 18.68 23.13 16.05
CA LEU A 141 19.30 21.83 16.31
C LEU A 141 20.12 21.33 15.11
N LYS A 142 19.67 21.59 13.88
CA LYS A 142 20.45 21.30 12.66
C LYS A 142 21.69 22.18 12.60
N ALA A 143 21.55 23.49 12.78
CA ALA A 143 22.65 24.45 12.72
C ALA A 143 23.74 24.20 13.78
N ASN A 144 23.37 23.63 14.93
CA ASN A 144 24.29 23.28 16.01
C ASN A 144 24.77 21.82 15.97
N GLU A 145 24.57 21.11 14.85
CA GLU A 145 24.99 19.70 14.66
C GLU A 145 24.45 18.73 15.74
N ARG A 146 23.32 19.08 16.35
CA ARG A 146 22.62 18.21 17.33
C ARG A 146 21.71 17.20 16.65
N LEU A 147 21.31 17.48 15.41
CA LEU A 147 20.72 16.55 14.47
C LEU A 147 21.80 16.07 13.51
N GLY A 148 21.72 14.81 13.10
CA GLY A 148 22.72 14.17 12.25
C GLY A 148 22.36 14.27 10.78
N GLU A 149 23.40 14.25 9.94
CA GLU A 149 23.33 14.00 8.51
C GLU A 149 23.98 12.64 8.23
N SER A 150 23.44 11.92 7.25
CA SER A 150 23.96 10.62 6.80
C SER A 150 25.41 10.74 6.32
N LEU A 151 26.24 9.75 6.65
CA LEU A 151 27.66 9.68 6.26
C LEU A 151 27.87 9.60 4.73
N GLU A 152 26.88 9.10 4.01
CA GLU A 152 26.80 9.10 2.55
C GLU A 152 25.34 9.29 2.09
N PRO A 153 25.08 9.62 0.81
CA PRO A 153 23.71 9.71 0.30
C PRO A 153 22.91 8.45 0.64
N THR A 154 21.66 8.61 1.06
CA THR A 154 20.85 7.50 1.61
C THR A 154 20.55 6.38 0.60
N ASP A 155 20.81 6.64 -0.69
CA ASP A 155 20.65 5.71 -1.82
C ASP A 155 22.00 5.29 -2.43
N ALA A 156 23.14 5.67 -1.84
CA ALA A 156 24.48 5.38 -2.38
C ALA A 156 24.76 3.86 -2.55
N PHE A 157 24.07 3.03 -1.77
CA PHE A 157 24.13 1.57 -1.90
C PHE A 157 23.56 1.07 -3.24
N LEU A 158 22.70 1.85 -3.91
CA LEU A 158 22.08 1.43 -5.16
C LEU A 158 23.10 1.26 -6.29
N ASP A 159 24.18 2.02 -6.26
CA ASP A 159 25.27 1.98 -7.24
C ASP A 159 26.36 0.96 -6.85
N ARG A 160 26.30 0.41 -5.63
CA ARG A 160 27.31 -0.49 -5.07
C ARG A 160 26.69 -1.85 -4.80
N TYR A 161 26.91 -2.80 -5.70
CA TYR A 161 26.66 -4.19 -5.35
C TYR A 161 27.68 -4.65 -4.31
N SER A 162 27.33 -4.54 -3.03
CA SER A 162 28.19 -4.99 -1.93
C SER A 162 27.96 -6.48 -1.69
N ALA A 163 28.92 -7.29 -2.10
CA ALA A 163 29.00 -8.68 -1.61
C ALA A 163 29.43 -8.75 -0.12
N ALA A 164 29.89 -7.63 0.45
CA ALA A 164 30.60 -7.58 1.72
C ALA A 164 29.72 -7.16 2.93
N GLY A 165 28.46 -6.75 2.72
CA GLY A 165 27.56 -6.32 3.78
C GLY A 165 26.87 -4.98 3.49
N TRP A 166 26.11 -4.48 4.48
CA TRP A 166 25.41 -3.19 4.39
C TRP A 166 26.38 -2.00 4.36
N GLY A 167 25.97 -0.91 3.70
CA GLY A 167 26.63 0.38 3.82
C GLY A 167 26.47 1.00 5.22
N SER A 168 27.19 2.08 5.47
CA SER A 168 27.14 2.82 6.73
C SER A 168 26.64 4.24 6.48
N HIS A 169 25.42 4.51 6.93
CA HIS A 169 24.86 5.86 6.96
C HIS A 169 25.09 6.53 8.32
N ASP A 170 25.25 5.74 9.39
CA ASP A 170 25.43 6.21 10.76
C ASP A 170 25.98 5.07 11.61
N ARG A 171 27.10 5.31 12.31
CA ARG A 171 27.82 4.28 13.06
C ARG A 171 27.06 3.80 14.29
N ASP A 172 26.27 4.66 14.92
CA ASP A 172 25.48 4.25 16.08
C ASP A 172 24.36 3.29 15.63
N ILE A 173 23.78 3.52 14.43
CA ILE A 173 22.85 2.57 13.82
C ILE A 173 23.56 1.27 13.43
N ASP A 174 24.80 1.32 12.95
CA ASP A 174 25.57 0.11 12.62
C ASP A 174 25.66 -0.82 13.83
N ASP A 175 26.07 -0.28 14.99
CA ASP A 175 26.23 -1.05 16.23
C ASP A 175 24.89 -1.67 16.69
N MET A 176 23.81 -0.87 16.72
CA MET A 176 22.47 -1.35 17.11
C MET A 176 21.92 -2.38 16.10
N TRP A 177 22.25 -2.22 14.82
CA TRP A 177 21.82 -3.11 13.75
C TRP A 177 22.51 -4.47 13.85
N GLU A 178 23.81 -4.50 14.13
CA GLU A 178 24.56 -5.74 14.32
C GLU A 178 23.98 -6.59 15.47
N GLU A 179 23.63 -5.95 16.60
CA GLU A 179 22.96 -6.62 17.72
C GLU A 179 21.59 -7.20 17.31
N LEU A 180 20.76 -6.41 16.62
CA LEU A 180 19.46 -6.87 16.15
C LEU A 180 19.60 -8.06 15.18
N VAL A 181 20.52 -7.98 14.23
CA VAL A 181 20.76 -9.03 13.23
C VAL A 181 21.15 -10.33 13.91
N GLU A 182 22.09 -10.30 14.86
CA GLU A 182 22.50 -11.49 15.61
C GLU A 182 21.30 -12.14 16.32
N ASP A 183 20.51 -11.35 17.04
CA ASP A 183 19.36 -11.84 17.79
C ASP A 183 18.27 -12.41 16.90
N VAL A 184 17.85 -11.67 15.86
CA VAL A 184 16.75 -12.09 14.98
C VAL A 184 17.12 -13.34 14.18
N VAL A 185 18.37 -13.44 13.71
CA VAL A 185 18.85 -14.63 12.99
C VAL A 185 18.88 -15.85 13.91
N LYS A 186 19.37 -15.67 15.14
CA LYS A 186 19.39 -16.73 16.17
C LYS A 186 17.98 -17.21 16.50
N LEU A 187 17.04 -16.28 16.77
CA LEU A 187 15.65 -16.59 17.08
C LEU A 187 14.93 -17.26 15.90
N GLY A 188 15.22 -16.82 14.68
CA GLY A 188 14.69 -17.38 13.44
C GLY A 188 15.16 -18.81 13.15
N SER A 189 16.10 -19.38 13.92
CA SER A 189 16.52 -20.79 13.82
C SER A 189 16.90 -21.20 12.38
N GLY A 190 17.57 -20.30 11.65
CA GLY A 190 18.02 -20.51 10.26
C GLY A 190 16.98 -20.20 9.17
N THR A 191 15.74 -19.86 9.52
CA THR A 191 14.73 -19.40 8.54
C THR A 191 14.99 -17.98 8.05
N ILE A 192 15.54 -17.13 8.91
CA ILE A 192 15.94 -15.77 8.60
C ILE A 192 17.42 -15.77 8.23
N LYS A 193 17.71 -15.32 7.01
CA LYS A 193 19.09 -15.15 6.55
C LYS A 193 19.52 -13.69 6.77
N PRO A 194 20.70 -13.44 7.35
CA PRO A 194 21.19 -12.08 7.61
C PRO A 194 21.13 -11.21 6.36
N GLU A 195 21.54 -11.74 5.19
CA GLU A 195 21.58 -10.96 3.96
C GLU A 195 20.20 -10.47 3.48
N TYR A 196 19.09 -11.04 3.94
CA TYR A 196 17.74 -10.60 3.57
C TYR A 196 17.11 -9.64 4.57
N LEU A 197 17.84 -9.26 5.63
CA LEU A 197 17.44 -8.17 6.51
C LEU A 197 17.74 -6.82 5.84
N VAL A 198 16.94 -5.80 6.16
CA VAL A 198 17.05 -4.48 5.55
C VAL A 198 17.32 -3.43 6.60
N LYS A 199 18.49 -2.80 6.47
CA LYS A 199 18.98 -1.83 7.44
C LYS A 199 18.31 -0.47 7.24
N PRO A 200 18.01 0.29 8.31
CA PRO A 200 17.56 1.68 8.16
C PRO A 200 18.48 2.51 7.25
N SER A 201 17.89 3.44 6.50
CA SER A 201 18.61 4.46 5.73
C SER A 201 18.68 5.77 6.52
N GLY A 202 19.81 6.47 6.48
CA GLY A 202 19.97 7.79 7.11
C GLY A 202 20.41 7.75 8.58
N PRO A 203 20.48 8.91 9.25
CA PRO A 203 21.16 9.07 10.53
C PRO A 203 20.27 8.78 11.75
N LEU A 204 20.88 8.40 12.88
CA LEU A 204 20.18 8.13 14.14
C LEU A 204 19.41 9.37 14.61
N ARG A 205 20.06 10.54 14.55
CA ARG A 205 19.48 11.82 14.97
C ARG A 205 18.87 12.59 13.80
N ALA A 206 18.15 11.90 12.92
CA ALA A 206 17.44 12.53 11.82
C ALA A 206 16.37 13.52 12.32
N VAL A 207 16.20 14.63 11.59
CA VAL A 207 15.12 15.59 11.88
C VAL A 207 13.75 14.98 11.57
N LEU A 208 13.68 14.18 10.51
CA LEU A 208 12.49 13.53 9.99
C LEU A 208 12.72 12.01 9.89
N THR A 209 11.75 11.24 10.35
CA THR A 209 11.73 9.78 10.22
C THR A 209 10.50 9.31 9.45
N CYS A 210 10.73 8.50 8.43
CA CYS A 210 9.69 7.81 7.66
C CYS A 210 9.62 6.35 8.10
N PHE A 211 8.49 5.94 8.67
CA PHE A 211 8.28 4.63 9.27
C PHE A 211 7.38 3.75 8.38
N TRP A 212 8.01 2.82 7.68
CA TRP A 212 7.40 1.88 6.75
C TRP A 212 7.07 0.55 7.44
N HIS A 213 6.34 -0.32 6.75
CA HIS A 213 5.81 -1.54 7.34
C HIS A 213 6.86 -2.66 7.37
N TYR A 214 7.19 -3.21 6.21
CA TYR A 214 8.24 -4.21 6.03
C TYR A 214 8.76 -4.15 4.60
N PRO A 215 10.01 -4.58 4.36
CA PRO A 215 10.59 -4.55 3.03
C PRO A 215 10.11 -5.74 2.20
N THR A 216 9.89 -5.54 0.90
CA THR A 216 9.57 -6.65 -0.02
C THR A 216 10.78 -7.08 -0.85
N PHE A 217 10.67 -8.19 -1.57
CA PHE A 217 11.67 -8.58 -2.57
C PHE A 217 11.54 -7.82 -3.91
N LYS A 218 10.57 -6.91 -4.06
CA LYS A 218 10.41 -6.08 -5.26
C LYS A 218 11.38 -4.89 -5.21
N THR A 219 12.66 -5.20 -5.40
CA THR A 219 13.78 -4.26 -5.46
C THR A 219 14.93 -4.89 -6.26
N ARG A 220 15.80 -4.06 -6.83
CA ARG A 220 17.10 -4.48 -7.40
C ARG A 220 18.09 -4.99 -6.32
N HIS A 221 18.01 -4.49 -5.08
CA HIS A 221 18.94 -4.80 -3.99
C HIS A 221 18.32 -5.72 -2.94
N GLN A 222 18.09 -6.97 -3.34
CA GLN A 222 17.45 -7.97 -2.48
C GLN A 222 18.32 -8.39 -1.29
N LYS A 223 19.65 -8.23 -1.37
CA LYS A 223 20.60 -8.61 -0.32
C LYS A 223 21.32 -7.40 0.24
N PHE A 224 21.55 -7.39 1.55
CA PHE A 224 22.25 -6.34 2.28
C PHE A 224 21.75 -4.92 1.94
N GLY A 225 20.44 -4.82 1.66
CA GLY A 225 19.83 -3.57 1.23
C GLY A 225 19.53 -2.64 2.40
N HIS A 226 19.30 -1.37 2.08
CA HIS A 226 18.71 -0.41 3.02
C HIS A 226 17.25 -0.12 2.67
N VAL A 227 16.52 0.47 3.62
CA VAL A 227 15.07 0.71 3.46
C VAL A 227 14.78 1.72 2.35
N PHE A 228 15.54 2.81 2.26
CA PHE A 228 15.37 3.81 1.22
C PHE A 228 15.92 3.34 -0.13
N ASP A 229 15.15 2.49 -0.79
CA ASP A 229 15.49 1.88 -2.08
C ASP A 229 14.52 2.32 -3.16
N ARG A 230 14.91 3.32 -3.97
CA ARG A 230 14.03 3.87 -5.04
C ARG A 230 13.72 2.91 -6.18
N SER A 231 14.37 1.73 -6.22
CA SER A 231 13.97 0.66 -7.15
C SER A 231 12.72 -0.09 -6.67
N ASN A 232 12.34 0.04 -5.40
CA ASN A 232 11.05 -0.40 -4.90
C ASN A 232 9.95 0.60 -5.29
N PRO A 233 8.86 0.16 -5.96
CA PRO A 233 7.80 1.06 -6.42
C PRO A 233 7.17 1.91 -5.32
N SER A 234 7.06 1.39 -4.09
CA SER A 234 6.48 2.13 -2.96
C SER A 234 7.40 3.24 -2.46
N LEU A 235 8.71 3.03 -2.49
CA LEU A 235 9.74 3.96 -2.01
C LEU A 235 10.08 5.02 -3.08
N ARG A 236 9.80 4.75 -4.36
CA ARG A 236 9.90 5.75 -5.43
C ARG A 236 9.06 7.01 -5.17
N PHE A 237 7.92 6.87 -4.49
CA PHE A 237 7.11 8.02 -4.07
C PHE A 237 7.85 8.94 -3.09
N GLN A 238 8.58 8.33 -2.15
CA GLN A 238 9.41 9.09 -1.22
C GLN A 238 10.59 9.73 -1.95
N ASP A 239 11.23 9.01 -2.88
CA ASP A 239 12.31 9.55 -3.71
C ASP A 239 11.83 10.74 -4.56
N ASP A 240 10.69 10.64 -5.23
CA ASP A 240 10.11 11.77 -5.97
C ASP A 240 9.78 12.97 -5.08
N LYS A 241 9.43 12.71 -3.81
CA LYS A 241 9.03 13.74 -2.85
C LYS A 241 10.23 14.51 -2.28
N ILE A 242 11.29 13.79 -1.92
CA ILE A 242 12.40 14.32 -1.10
C ILE A 242 13.81 13.99 -1.61
N GLY A 243 13.93 13.10 -2.60
CA GLY A 243 15.20 12.56 -3.07
C GLY A 243 15.99 11.80 -1.99
N ALA A 244 17.27 11.56 -2.25
CA ALA A 244 18.21 10.95 -1.32
C ALA A 244 18.69 11.93 -0.22
N ASN A 245 17.76 12.34 0.64
CA ASN A 245 18.01 13.37 1.65
C ASN A 245 18.75 12.81 2.88
N GLY A 246 19.99 13.29 3.11
CA GLY A 246 20.85 12.87 4.22
C GLY A 246 20.33 13.18 5.63
N TRP A 247 19.33 14.05 5.77
CA TRP A 247 18.75 14.43 7.07
C TRP A 247 17.52 13.61 7.46
N VAL A 248 17.10 12.68 6.59
CA VAL A 248 15.91 11.85 6.77
C VAL A 248 16.34 10.43 7.09
N ARG A 249 15.72 9.84 8.12
CA ARG A 249 15.83 8.41 8.40
C ARG A 249 14.63 7.66 7.84
N THR A 250 14.86 6.59 7.12
CA THR A 250 13.81 5.69 6.62
C THR A 250 14.02 4.32 7.23
N GLN A 251 13.00 3.76 7.87
CA GLN A 251 13.10 2.47 8.53
C GLN A 251 11.79 1.67 8.40
N ASP A 252 11.90 0.35 8.51
CA ASP A 252 10.75 -0.56 8.54
C ASP A 252 10.43 -0.98 9.97
N ARG A 253 9.14 -1.18 10.27
CA ARG A 253 8.71 -1.79 11.53
C ARG A 253 9.30 -3.20 11.70
N ILE A 254 9.20 -4.01 10.66
CA ILE A 254 9.77 -5.36 10.63
C ILE A 254 10.84 -5.38 9.53
N PRO A 255 12.14 -5.36 9.87
CA PRO A 255 13.22 -5.24 8.88
C PRO A 255 13.58 -6.59 8.22
N ILE A 256 12.59 -7.48 8.07
CA ILE A 256 12.72 -8.81 7.46
C ILE A 256 12.02 -8.77 6.11
N ARG A 257 12.74 -9.09 5.02
CA ARG A 257 12.09 -9.17 3.70
C ARG A 257 11.05 -10.27 3.65
N HIS A 258 9.89 -9.92 3.12
CA HIS A 258 8.86 -10.90 2.78
C HIS A 258 8.26 -10.63 1.41
N LYS A 259 7.65 -11.65 0.80
CA LYS A 259 6.81 -11.40 -0.39
C LYS A 259 5.58 -10.63 0.06
N PHE A 260 5.09 -9.73 -0.80
CA PHE A 260 3.81 -9.10 -0.55
C PHE A 260 2.73 -10.19 -0.48
N VAL A 261 1.91 -10.14 0.59
CA VAL A 261 0.78 -11.03 0.78
C VAL A 261 -0.45 -10.17 1.04
N GLN A 262 -1.47 -10.32 0.18
CA GLN A 262 -2.75 -9.66 0.38
C GLN A 262 -3.38 -10.16 1.69
N GLY A 263 -3.69 -9.24 2.61
CA GLY A 263 -4.21 -9.56 3.94
C GLY A 263 -3.15 -9.67 5.04
N GLY A 264 -1.89 -9.35 4.74
CA GLY A 264 -0.80 -9.34 5.72
C GLY A 264 0.10 -10.57 5.61
N VAL A 265 1.32 -10.44 6.12
CA VAL A 265 2.29 -11.53 6.18
C VAL A 265 1.96 -12.43 7.37
N PRO A 266 1.86 -13.76 7.20
CA PRO A 266 1.59 -14.68 8.29
C PRO A 266 2.87 -14.95 9.10
N TRP A 267 3.41 -13.90 9.72
CA TRP A 267 4.74 -13.92 10.36
C TRP A 267 4.93 -15.06 11.36
N SER A 268 3.91 -15.37 12.16
CA SER A 268 3.94 -16.45 13.16
C SER A 268 3.92 -17.86 12.56
N GLU A 269 3.46 -18.02 11.33
CA GLU A 269 3.48 -19.29 10.60
C GLU A 269 4.83 -19.50 9.89
N ASP A 270 5.41 -18.41 9.36
CA ASP A 270 6.64 -18.45 8.58
C ASP A 270 7.92 -18.46 9.44
N PHE A 271 7.87 -17.86 10.63
CA PHE A 271 9.04 -17.71 11.50
C PHE A 271 8.82 -18.32 12.89
N PRO A 272 9.68 -19.26 13.34
CA PRO A 272 9.64 -19.75 14.71
C PRO A 272 9.95 -18.61 15.68
N ASN A 273 9.41 -18.68 16.90
CA ASN A 273 9.63 -17.67 17.94
C ASN A 273 9.23 -16.24 17.52
N TRP A 274 8.24 -16.10 16.62
CA TRP A 274 7.84 -14.81 16.07
C TRP A 274 7.59 -13.73 17.12
N GLU A 275 6.90 -14.02 18.22
CA GLU A 275 6.65 -13.03 19.29
C GLU A 275 7.93 -12.40 19.84
N GLN A 276 9.01 -13.19 19.94
CA GLN A 276 10.32 -12.73 20.43
C GLN A 276 11.04 -11.91 19.34
N ILE A 277 10.93 -12.35 18.08
CA ILE A 277 11.47 -11.63 16.92
C ILE A 277 10.81 -10.26 16.79
N GLU A 278 9.47 -10.22 16.79
CA GLU A 278 8.68 -8.99 16.72
C GLU A 278 9.04 -8.07 17.88
N LYS A 279 9.13 -8.59 19.11
CA LYS A 279 9.54 -7.80 20.28
C LYS A 279 10.93 -7.18 20.11
N ARG A 280 11.91 -7.91 19.55
CA ARG A 280 13.25 -7.34 19.28
C ARG A 280 13.20 -6.28 18.19
N CYS A 281 12.45 -6.49 17.12
CA CYS A 281 12.26 -5.50 16.06
C CYS A 281 11.58 -4.22 16.58
N ILE A 282 10.55 -4.36 17.41
CA ILE A 282 9.85 -3.23 18.05
C ILE A 282 10.80 -2.49 18.99
N SER A 283 11.52 -3.22 19.86
CA SER A 283 12.48 -2.61 20.79
C SER A 283 13.59 -1.84 20.08
N PHE A 284 14.10 -2.35 18.96
CA PHE A 284 15.05 -1.64 18.11
C PHE A 284 14.45 -0.34 17.57
N ASN A 285 13.23 -0.40 17.02
CA ASN A 285 12.55 0.78 16.50
C ASN A 285 12.22 1.82 17.59
N GLU A 286 11.82 1.38 18.79
CA GLU A 286 11.60 2.26 19.94
C GLU A 286 12.87 3.02 20.31
N GLU A 287 14.04 2.36 20.32
CA GLU A 287 15.32 3.02 20.59
C GLU A 287 15.62 4.09 19.53
N LEU A 288 15.49 3.73 18.25
CA LEU A 288 15.71 4.66 17.14
C LEU A 288 14.77 5.90 17.23
N MET A 289 13.50 5.70 17.58
CA MET A 289 12.48 6.77 17.59
C MET A 289 12.70 7.81 18.70
N LYS A 290 13.47 7.51 19.75
CA LYS A 290 13.78 8.47 20.82
C LYS A 290 14.43 9.75 20.30
N TYR A 291 15.19 9.64 19.22
CA TYR A 291 16.01 10.71 18.66
C TYR A 291 15.29 11.56 17.61
N SER A 292 14.15 11.11 17.09
CA SER A 292 13.42 11.76 16.01
C SER A 292 12.59 12.96 16.50
N LYS A 293 12.52 14.02 15.69
CA LYS A 293 11.68 15.20 15.96
C LYS A 293 10.36 15.15 15.22
N ILE A 294 10.39 14.76 13.96
CA ILE A 294 9.21 14.61 13.13
C ILE A 294 9.13 13.17 12.66
N MET A 295 7.95 12.56 12.78
CA MET A 295 7.72 11.16 12.41
C MET A 295 6.53 11.07 11.46
N ILE A 296 6.69 10.32 10.38
CA ILE A 296 5.62 9.96 9.44
C ILE A 296 5.42 8.45 9.53
N PHE A 297 4.28 8.02 10.05
CA PHE A 297 3.87 6.61 10.08
C PHE A 297 3.07 6.29 8.83
N ILE A 298 3.59 5.34 8.05
CA ILE A 298 3.10 5.03 6.70
C ILE A 298 2.42 3.67 6.74
N GLY A 299 1.14 3.63 6.38
CA GLY A 299 0.37 2.38 6.29
C GLY A 299 -0.50 2.09 7.52
N GLU A 300 -1.51 1.26 7.30
CA GLU A 300 -2.58 0.95 8.26
C GLU A 300 -2.04 0.46 9.60
N GLU A 301 -1.20 -0.58 9.56
CA GLU A 301 -0.70 -1.22 10.76
C GLU A 301 0.17 -0.28 11.60
N ASN A 302 0.98 0.54 10.94
CA ASN A 302 1.79 1.57 11.58
C ASN A 302 0.92 2.70 12.15
N CYS A 303 -0.15 3.10 11.45
CA CYS A 303 -1.10 4.10 11.93
C CYS A 303 -1.96 3.59 13.11
N ALA A 304 -2.15 2.27 13.23
CA ALA A 304 -2.84 1.67 14.37
C ALA A 304 -1.95 1.58 15.61
N THR A 305 -0.65 1.32 15.42
CA THR A 305 0.29 1.00 16.52
C THR A 305 1.33 2.07 16.85
N TRP A 306 1.32 3.23 16.16
CA TRP A 306 2.35 4.27 16.32
C TRP A 306 2.63 4.69 17.77
N ARG A 307 1.60 4.73 18.63
CA ARG A 307 1.74 5.11 20.04
C ARG A 307 2.69 4.18 20.81
N ASN A 308 2.80 2.92 20.39
CA ASN A 308 3.70 1.94 21.01
C ASN A 308 5.17 2.32 20.81
N PHE A 309 5.50 3.14 19.81
CA PHE A 309 6.86 3.56 19.51
C PHE A 309 7.26 4.88 20.18
N ILE A 310 6.35 5.51 20.95
CA ILE A 310 6.59 6.80 21.59
C ILE A 310 6.51 6.63 23.11
N HIS A 311 7.69 6.54 23.71
CA HIS A 311 7.84 6.60 25.16
C HIS A 311 7.74 8.04 25.63
N LEU A 312 6.74 8.29 26.48
CA LEU A 312 6.52 9.59 27.12
C LEU A 312 7.26 9.64 28.46
N ALA A 313 8.00 10.71 28.70
CA ALA A 313 8.43 11.05 30.05
C ALA A 313 7.23 11.38 30.94
N LYS A 314 7.44 11.43 32.27
CA LYS A 314 6.36 11.61 33.26
C LYS A 314 5.52 12.88 33.01
N ASP A 315 6.14 13.92 32.48
CA ASP A 315 5.54 15.23 32.20
C ASP A 315 5.21 15.44 30.71
N GLU A 316 5.45 14.44 29.86
CA GLU A 316 5.14 14.52 28.44
C GLU A 316 3.70 14.07 28.13
N ARG A 317 3.07 14.74 27.16
CA ARG A 317 1.70 14.41 26.73
C ARG A 317 1.55 14.45 25.22
N ILE A 318 0.71 13.56 24.71
CA ILE A 318 0.28 13.54 23.32
C ILE A 318 -0.98 14.39 23.18
N THR A 319 -1.00 15.30 22.21
CA THR A 319 -2.17 16.10 21.85
C THR A 319 -2.52 15.83 20.39
N GLN A 320 -3.78 15.47 20.13
CA GLN A 320 -4.30 15.36 18.78
C GLN A 320 -4.66 16.75 18.25
N VAL A 321 -4.15 17.10 17.08
CA VAL A 321 -4.49 18.32 16.35
C VAL A 321 -5.41 17.97 15.19
N ARG A 322 -6.67 18.39 15.31
CA ARG A 322 -7.68 18.19 14.27
C ARG A 322 -7.55 19.28 13.20
N PHE A 323 -7.97 18.95 11.98
CA PHE A 323 -8.16 19.94 10.94
C PHE A 323 -9.53 20.61 11.07
N ARG A 324 -9.62 21.88 10.63
CA ARG A 324 -10.89 22.59 10.52
C ARG A 324 -11.72 21.97 9.39
N SER A 325 -13.04 22.04 9.53
CA SER A 325 -13.96 21.69 8.44
C SER A 325 -13.98 22.73 7.33
N SER A 326 -13.61 23.98 7.64
CA SER A 326 -13.55 25.10 6.69
C SER A 326 -12.45 26.12 7.05
N VAL A 327 -12.04 26.91 6.06
CA VAL A 327 -11.22 28.11 6.24
C VAL A 327 -11.95 29.28 5.56
N GLY A 328 -12.40 30.26 6.35
CA GLY A 328 -13.35 31.25 5.85
C GLY A 328 -14.67 30.57 5.47
N ASP A 329 -15.17 30.86 4.28
CA ASP A 329 -16.43 30.29 3.75
C ASP A 329 -16.21 28.97 2.98
N GLU A 330 -14.96 28.52 2.83
CA GLU A 330 -14.62 27.33 2.03
C GLU A 330 -14.48 26.07 2.87
N ALA A 331 -15.25 25.04 2.53
CA ALA A 331 -15.12 23.72 3.15
C ALA A 331 -13.87 22.99 2.67
N ILE A 332 -13.09 22.44 3.60
CA ILE A 332 -11.90 21.63 3.28
C ILE A 332 -12.34 20.22 2.90
N LYS A 333 -11.93 19.74 1.72
CA LYS A 333 -12.26 18.40 1.21
C LYS A 333 -11.20 17.36 1.58
N LEU A 334 -10.99 17.14 2.88
CA LEU A 334 -10.13 16.05 3.35
C LEU A 334 -10.75 14.67 3.08
N PRO A 335 -9.94 13.60 2.97
CA PRO A 335 -10.48 12.23 2.99
C PRO A 335 -11.27 12.00 4.28
N ARG A 336 -12.38 11.25 4.21
CA ARG A 336 -13.25 11.03 5.39
C ARG A 336 -12.53 10.36 6.56
N HIS A 337 -11.65 9.42 6.26
CA HIS A 337 -10.87 8.67 7.24
C HIS A 337 -9.47 8.42 6.72
N ILE A 338 -8.57 8.01 7.61
CA ILE A 338 -7.27 7.39 7.36
C ILE A 338 -7.25 6.15 8.23
N TYR A 339 -7.53 4.99 7.65
CA TYR A 339 -7.65 3.72 8.40
C TYR A 339 -8.57 3.85 9.62
N ASP A 340 -9.83 4.22 9.37
CA ASP A 340 -10.88 4.47 10.38
C ASP A 340 -10.65 5.65 11.34
N GLN A 341 -9.55 6.40 11.20
CA GLN A 341 -9.28 7.59 12.00
C GLN A 341 -9.63 8.86 11.23
N THR A 342 -10.22 9.85 11.89
CA THR A 342 -10.38 11.19 11.31
C THR A 342 -9.00 11.81 11.02
N PRO A 343 -8.80 12.44 9.84
CA PRO A 343 -7.55 13.12 9.54
C PRO A 343 -7.13 14.09 10.64
N ALA A 344 -5.92 13.91 11.14
CA ALA A 344 -5.31 14.69 12.20
C ALA A 344 -3.80 14.43 12.19
N PHE A 345 -3.06 15.26 12.91
CA PHE A 345 -1.70 14.95 13.33
C PHE A 345 -1.59 15.06 14.84
N TYR A 346 -0.45 14.66 15.41
CA TYR A 346 -0.25 14.66 16.84
C TYR A 346 1.01 15.43 17.20
N THR A 347 0.96 16.14 18.32
CA THR A 347 2.13 16.78 18.94
C THR A 347 2.44 16.11 20.26
N VAL A 348 3.71 15.81 20.52
CA VAL A 348 4.19 15.47 21.86
C VAL A 348 4.70 16.75 22.49
N ARG A 349 4.23 17.04 23.70
CA ARG A 349 4.60 18.23 24.46
C ARG A 349 5.26 17.84 25.77
N ASP A 350 6.25 18.61 26.21
CA ASP A 350 6.85 18.46 27.55
C ASP A 350 5.98 19.11 28.64
N GLY A 351 6.44 19.04 29.90
CA GLY A 351 5.74 19.62 31.04
C GLY A 351 5.57 21.15 30.99
N SER A 352 6.37 21.84 30.18
CA SER A 352 6.23 23.29 29.93
C SER A 352 5.19 23.63 28.85
N GLY A 353 4.71 22.61 28.13
CA GLY A 353 3.77 22.75 27.02
C GLY A 353 4.43 22.97 25.66
N MET A 354 5.76 22.98 25.60
CA MET A 354 6.54 23.10 24.36
C MET A 354 6.38 21.85 23.50
N VAL A 355 6.22 22.02 22.19
CA VAL A 355 6.20 20.88 21.26
C VAL A 355 7.62 20.35 21.11
N ILE A 356 7.82 19.07 21.42
CA ILE A 356 9.12 18.39 21.33
C ILE A 356 9.18 17.37 20.20
N ARG A 357 8.01 16.87 19.75
CA ARG A 357 7.87 15.99 18.58
C ARG A 357 6.56 16.22 17.85
N VAL A 358 6.55 15.96 16.55
CA VAL A 358 5.35 15.97 15.69
C VAL A 358 5.20 14.63 15.00
N VAL A 359 3.98 14.08 14.99
CA VAL A 359 3.66 12.77 14.42
C VAL A 359 2.56 12.90 13.40
N PHE A 360 2.83 12.39 12.21
CA PHE A 360 1.92 12.36 11.07
C PHE A 360 1.53 10.93 10.73
N LEU A 361 0.27 10.74 10.34
CA LEU A 361 -0.26 9.47 9.85
C LEU A 361 -0.63 9.62 8.37
N VAL A 362 -0.12 8.72 7.53
CA VAL A 362 -0.33 8.78 6.08
C VAL A 362 -0.64 7.41 5.48
N TYR A 363 -1.30 7.44 4.33
CA TYR A 363 -1.56 6.23 3.55
C TYR A 363 -0.26 5.61 3.05
N HIS A 364 -0.25 4.27 2.93
CA HIS A 364 0.83 3.56 2.26
C HIS A 364 0.81 3.90 0.77
N SER A 365 1.98 4.07 0.14
CA SER A 365 2.04 4.52 -1.25
C SER A 365 1.36 3.57 -2.25
N GLN A 366 1.29 2.27 -1.92
CA GLN A 366 0.49 1.28 -2.67
C GLN A 366 -0.96 1.73 -2.93
N TYR A 367 -1.56 2.53 -2.03
CA TYR A 367 -2.92 3.02 -2.21
C TYR A 367 -3.03 3.94 -3.43
N PHE A 368 -1.98 4.68 -3.79
CA PHE A 368 -2.02 5.61 -4.92
C PHE A 368 -1.73 4.90 -6.25
N ILE A 369 -0.95 3.81 -6.21
CA ILE A 369 -0.73 2.96 -7.38
C ILE A 369 -2.04 2.32 -7.84
N HIS A 370 -2.94 2.01 -6.91
CA HIS A 370 -4.18 1.28 -7.19
C HIS A 370 -5.47 2.09 -6.99
N SER A 371 -5.38 3.40 -6.73
CA SER A 371 -6.56 4.25 -6.48
C SER A 371 -6.64 5.42 -7.46
N VAL A 372 -7.88 5.83 -7.73
CA VAL A 372 -8.23 7.05 -8.46
C VAL A 372 -8.56 8.22 -7.52
N ASP A 373 -8.50 8.02 -6.20
CA ASP A 373 -8.87 9.04 -5.22
C ASP A 373 -7.74 10.09 -5.03
N SER A 374 -7.80 11.13 -5.85
CA SER A 374 -6.87 12.27 -5.82
C SER A 374 -6.87 12.99 -4.46
N ARG A 375 -7.96 12.95 -3.68
CA ARG A 375 -8.00 13.57 -2.34
C ARG A 375 -7.08 12.87 -1.36
N ARG A 376 -6.96 11.55 -1.43
CA ARG A 376 -5.98 10.82 -0.60
C ARG A 376 -4.56 11.18 -1.00
N GLY A 377 -4.30 11.31 -2.30
CA GLY A 377 -3.02 11.78 -2.81
C GLY A 377 -2.68 13.18 -2.28
N ALA A 378 -3.64 14.10 -2.40
CA ALA A 378 -3.46 15.50 -2.00
C ALA A 378 -3.30 15.65 -0.49
N TYR A 379 -4.03 14.86 0.30
CA TYR A 379 -3.82 14.77 1.74
C TYR A 379 -2.40 14.30 2.08
N SER A 380 -1.90 13.24 1.44
CA SER A 380 -0.52 12.80 1.66
C SER A 380 0.49 13.85 1.25
N ASP A 381 0.31 14.52 0.11
CA ASP A 381 1.19 15.62 -0.32
C ASP A 381 1.20 16.77 0.68
N LEU A 382 0.03 17.19 1.17
CA LEU A 382 -0.11 18.21 2.22
C LEU A 382 0.70 17.84 3.47
N ILE A 383 0.53 16.61 3.97
CA ILE A 383 1.22 16.15 5.19
C ILE A 383 2.73 16.07 4.99
N TRP A 384 3.20 15.52 3.88
CA TRP A 384 4.63 15.44 3.58
C TRP A 384 5.24 16.82 3.38
N ASN A 385 4.58 17.72 2.62
CA ASN A 385 5.05 19.09 2.43
C ASN A 385 5.17 19.82 3.78
N ALA A 386 4.18 19.66 4.66
CA ALA A 386 4.19 20.27 5.98
C ALA A 386 5.31 19.70 6.86
N ALA A 387 5.51 18.37 6.88
CA ALA A 387 6.59 17.72 7.61
C ALA A 387 7.97 18.21 7.15
N LEU A 388 8.18 18.33 5.83
CA LEU A 388 9.43 18.83 5.24
C LEU A 388 9.66 20.30 5.55
N SER A 389 8.62 21.12 5.46
CA SER A 389 8.68 22.53 5.82
C SER A 389 8.98 22.75 7.31
N LEU A 390 8.39 21.94 8.21
CA LEU A 390 8.72 21.96 9.65
C LEU A 390 10.16 21.48 9.93
N ALA A 391 10.66 20.53 9.14
CA ALA A 391 12.01 19.99 9.23
C ALA A 391 13.09 20.86 8.55
N GLU A 392 12.67 21.92 7.85
CA GLU A 392 13.49 22.71 6.95
C GLU A 392 14.27 21.87 5.93
N LEU A 393 13.54 20.99 5.26
CA LEU A 393 14.05 20.15 4.19
C LEU A 393 13.46 20.58 2.86
N ASP A 394 14.26 20.45 1.81
CA ASP A 394 13.83 20.74 0.45
C ASP A 394 12.71 19.77 0.02
N ILE A 395 11.73 20.32 -0.70
CA ILE A 395 10.64 19.58 -1.32
C ILE A 395 10.99 19.47 -2.80
N VAL A 396 11.29 18.26 -3.26
CA VAL A 396 11.62 18.01 -4.68
C VAL A 396 10.36 18.13 -5.54
N ARG A 397 9.23 17.63 -5.01
CA ARG A 397 7.94 17.66 -5.72
C ARG A 397 6.77 17.87 -4.76
N TYR A 398 5.99 18.93 -4.99
CA TYR A 398 4.88 19.30 -4.11
C TYR A 398 3.66 18.40 -4.29
N ASP A 399 3.47 17.82 -5.49
CA ASP A 399 2.31 17.00 -5.90
C ASP A 399 2.64 15.52 -6.15
N ALA A 400 3.70 15.00 -5.49
CA ALA A 400 4.23 13.67 -5.76
C ALA A 400 3.15 12.59 -5.68
N PHE A 401 2.33 12.56 -4.63
CA PHE A 401 1.31 11.52 -4.45
C PHE A 401 0.09 11.71 -5.35
N VAL A 402 -0.42 12.95 -5.51
CA VAL A 402 -1.54 13.25 -6.43
C VAL A 402 -1.21 12.82 -7.84
N ARG A 403 0.01 13.06 -8.32
CA ARG A 403 0.44 12.69 -9.67
C ARG A 403 0.26 11.21 -9.98
N TYR A 404 0.40 10.34 -8.98
CA TYR A 404 0.22 8.90 -9.17
C TYR A 404 -1.25 8.47 -9.13
N THR A 405 -2.13 9.24 -8.47
CA THR A 405 -3.56 8.96 -8.50
C THR A 405 -4.12 9.12 -9.92
N GLY A 406 -4.95 8.18 -10.37
CA GLY A 406 -5.58 8.24 -11.69
C GLY A 406 -4.73 7.72 -12.87
N THR A 407 -3.41 7.54 -12.72
CA THR A 407 -2.56 6.94 -13.77
C THR A 407 -2.92 5.48 -14.05
N ALA A 408 -3.30 4.73 -13.01
CA ALA A 408 -3.77 3.34 -13.13
C ALA A 408 -5.11 3.22 -13.87
N SER A 409 -5.99 4.23 -13.80
CA SER A 409 -7.22 4.28 -14.61
C SER A 409 -6.90 4.36 -16.10
N MET A 410 -5.88 5.13 -16.47
CA MET A 410 -5.41 5.21 -17.85
C MET A 410 -4.85 3.87 -18.33
N THR A 411 -4.01 3.21 -17.54
CA THR A 411 -3.44 1.90 -17.87
C THR A 411 -4.48 0.78 -17.90
N ALA A 412 -5.44 0.79 -16.97
CA ALA A 412 -6.56 -0.15 -16.93
C ALA A 412 -7.50 0.04 -18.11
N ALA A 413 -7.84 1.28 -18.46
CA ALA A 413 -8.68 1.59 -19.62
C ALA A 413 -7.98 1.25 -20.94
N ILE A 414 -6.65 1.43 -21.04
CA ILE A 414 -5.84 0.96 -22.18
C ILE A 414 -5.86 -0.58 -22.26
N THR A 415 -5.76 -1.27 -21.12
CA THR A 415 -5.72 -2.75 -21.06
C THR A 415 -7.08 -3.38 -21.34
N GLU A 416 -8.16 -2.76 -20.86
CA GLU A 416 -9.54 -3.16 -21.16
C GLU A 416 -9.89 -2.95 -22.63
N ALA A 417 -9.52 -1.80 -23.21
CA ALA A 417 -9.68 -1.55 -24.64
C ALA A 417 -8.93 -2.58 -25.51
N LYS A 418 -7.71 -2.99 -25.09
CA LYS A 418 -6.93 -4.06 -25.75
C LYS A 418 -7.61 -5.43 -25.65
N THR A 419 -8.18 -5.79 -24.50
CA THR A 419 -8.81 -7.10 -24.27
C THR A 419 -10.18 -7.25 -24.93
N GLN A 420 -10.87 -6.13 -25.21
CA GLN A 420 -12.12 -6.12 -25.97
C GLN A 420 -11.93 -6.25 -27.50
N GLY A 421 -10.71 -6.51 -27.98
CA GLY A 421 -10.45 -6.73 -29.41
C GLY A 421 -10.59 -5.46 -30.26
N GLN A 422 -10.47 -4.27 -29.67
CA GLN A 422 -10.37 -3.02 -30.42
C GLN A 422 -8.99 -2.99 -31.10
N ALA A 423 -8.92 -3.59 -32.29
CA ALA A 423 -7.68 -4.00 -32.95
C ALA A 423 -6.84 -2.87 -33.58
N ASP A 424 -7.24 -1.61 -33.43
CA ASP A 424 -6.49 -0.47 -33.97
C ASP A 424 -6.52 0.71 -32.98
N LEU A 425 -5.64 0.64 -31.99
CA LEU A 425 -5.40 1.70 -31.00
C LEU A 425 -4.10 2.45 -31.31
N SER A 426 -3.80 2.65 -32.60
CA SER A 426 -2.66 3.47 -33.02
C SER A 426 -2.72 4.91 -32.48
N HIS A 427 -3.91 5.40 -32.11
CA HIS A 427 -4.15 6.75 -31.61
C HIS A 427 -5.21 6.81 -30.49
N MET A 428 -4.88 6.33 -29.29
CA MET A 428 -5.68 6.61 -28.09
C MET A 428 -5.18 7.89 -27.41
N CYS A 429 -6.05 8.89 -27.28
CA CYS A 429 -5.76 10.13 -26.55
C CYS A 429 -6.82 10.34 -25.48
N TYR A 430 -6.40 10.40 -24.21
CA TYR A 430 -7.21 10.93 -23.13
C TYR A 430 -6.92 12.42 -23.02
N PHE A 431 -7.92 13.25 -23.29
CA PHE A 431 -7.88 14.66 -22.92
C PHE A 431 -8.57 14.83 -21.58
N VAL A 432 -7.82 15.30 -20.59
CA VAL A 432 -8.40 15.93 -19.40
C VAL A 432 -8.54 17.40 -19.74
N ASP A 433 -9.78 17.88 -19.77
CA ASP A 433 -10.08 19.29 -19.92
C ASP A 433 -9.65 20.01 -18.64
N PHE A 434 -8.56 20.79 -18.68
CA PHE A 434 -7.93 21.36 -17.48
C PHE A 434 -8.81 22.40 -16.76
N GLU A 435 -9.77 23.02 -17.44
CA GLU A 435 -10.69 23.98 -16.82
C GLU A 435 -11.88 23.29 -16.13
N THR A 436 -12.27 22.09 -16.58
CA THR A 436 -13.47 21.40 -16.07
C THR A 436 -13.18 20.10 -15.34
N ASN A 437 -11.94 19.59 -15.42
CA ASN A 437 -11.49 18.30 -14.88
C ASN A 437 -12.33 17.09 -15.35
N GLU A 438 -13.08 17.24 -16.45
CA GLU A 438 -13.87 16.18 -17.05
C GLU A 438 -13.13 15.54 -18.24
N ALA A 439 -12.89 14.23 -18.17
CA ALA A 439 -12.46 13.47 -19.33
C ALA A 439 -13.63 13.32 -20.31
N CYS A 440 -13.46 13.76 -21.55
CA CYS A 440 -14.49 13.65 -22.59
C CYS A 440 -14.95 12.19 -22.86
N GLY A 441 -14.12 11.20 -22.52
CA GLY A 441 -14.47 9.78 -22.61
C GLY A 441 -14.70 9.23 -24.03
N LYS A 442 -14.53 10.05 -25.08
CA LYS A 442 -14.80 9.62 -26.47
C LYS A 442 -13.55 9.09 -27.15
N ILE A 443 -13.59 7.80 -27.48
CA ILE A 443 -12.58 7.12 -28.30
C ILE A 443 -12.79 7.50 -29.78
N ARG A 444 -11.70 7.80 -30.49
CA ARG A 444 -11.67 8.10 -31.94
C ARG A 444 -10.68 7.20 -32.65
N ARG A 445 -11.01 6.81 -33.89
CA ARG A 445 -10.26 5.80 -34.65
C ARG A 445 -9.05 6.35 -35.39
N ASN A 446 -8.95 7.67 -35.59
CA ASN A 446 -7.80 8.30 -36.25
C ASN A 446 -7.61 9.75 -35.77
N LEU A 447 -6.41 10.29 -36.02
CA LEU A 447 -6.01 11.64 -35.64
C LEU A 447 -6.92 12.73 -36.25
N GLY A 448 -7.44 12.51 -37.46
CA GLY A 448 -8.37 13.45 -38.11
C GLY A 448 -9.71 13.58 -37.38
N ASP A 449 -10.25 12.48 -36.89
CA ASP A 449 -11.48 12.45 -36.07
C ASP A 449 -11.28 13.06 -34.69
N LEU A 450 -10.08 12.88 -34.12
CA LEU A 450 -9.68 13.50 -32.86
C LEU A 450 -9.58 15.02 -33.02
N LEU A 451 -8.88 15.49 -34.06
CA LEU A 451 -8.73 16.92 -34.37
C LEU A 451 -10.08 17.57 -34.66
N ARG A 452 -10.97 16.89 -35.39
CA ARG A 452 -12.35 17.36 -35.63
C ARG A 452 -13.16 17.45 -34.35
N HIS A 453 -13.02 16.47 -33.45
CA HIS A 453 -13.71 16.48 -32.17
C HIS A 453 -13.21 17.60 -31.25
N TRP A 454 -11.89 17.79 -31.17
CA TRP A 454 -11.27 18.88 -30.41
C TRP A 454 -11.70 20.23 -30.96
N LYS A 455 -11.65 20.43 -32.29
CA LYS A 455 -12.17 21.65 -32.93
C LYS A 455 -13.65 21.85 -32.64
N ALA A 456 -14.47 20.80 -32.64
CA ALA A 456 -15.89 20.92 -32.32
C ALA A 456 -16.17 21.31 -30.86
N LYS A 457 -15.35 20.84 -29.90
CA LYS A 457 -15.53 21.14 -28.47
C LYS A 457 -14.90 22.47 -28.05
N HIS A 458 -13.79 22.86 -28.67
CA HIS A 458 -12.96 24.00 -28.27
C HIS A 458 -12.89 25.14 -29.30
N ALA A 459 -13.66 25.08 -30.41
CA ALA A 459 -13.72 26.18 -31.39
C ALA A 459 -14.12 27.52 -30.78
N ALA A 460 -14.88 27.51 -29.69
CA ALA A 460 -15.31 28.72 -28.99
C ALA A 460 -14.29 29.22 -27.95
N SER A 461 -13.39 28.35 -27.45
CA SER A 461 -12.50 28.67 -26.33
C SER A 461 -11.13 29.22 -26.75
N GLY A 462 -10.83 29.28 -28.05
CA GLY A 462 -9.57 29.86 -28.56
C GLY A 462 -8.28 29.13 -28.16
N VAL A 463 -8.39 27.99 -27.49
CA VAL A 463 -7.27 27.13 -27.10
C VAL A 463 -6.62 26.59 -28.39
N GLU A 464 -5.30 26.68 -28.52
CA GLU A 464 -4.55 26.08 -29.65
C GLU A 464 -4.28 24.59 -29.42
N TRP A 465 -4.19 23.83 -30.51
CA TRP A 465 -3.94 22.39 -30.45
C TRP A 465 -2.44 22.10 -30.36
N ASP A 466 -2.02 21.34 -29.34
CA ASP A 466 -0.63 20.88 -29.17
C ASP A 466 -0.48 19.38 -29.49
N TYR A 467 0.40 19.07 -30.44
CA TYR A 467 0.73 17.72 -30.91
C TYR A 467 1.50 16.90 -29.86
N HIS A 468 2.16 17.54 -28.89
CA HIS A 468 3.05 16.87 -27.93
C HIS A 468 2.32 16.08 -26.83
N LEU A 469 0.99 16.15 -26.76
CA LEU A 469 0.15 15.39 -25.82
C LEU A 469 -0.22 13.97 -26.30
N VAL A 470 0.34 13.52 -27.44
CA VAL A 470 0.04 12.20 -28.04
C VAL A 470 1.24 11.25 -27.87
N THR A 471 1.13 10.24 -27.00
CA THR A 471 2.15 9.18 -26.87
C THR A 471 2.00 8.11 -27.96
N ARG A 472 3.13 7.75 -28.60
CA ARG A 472 3.19 6.72 -29.64
C ARG A 472 3.62 5.38 -29.01
N VAL A 473 2.88 4.30 -29.29
CA VAL A 473 3.19 2.93 -28.83
C VAL A 473 3.98 2.19 -29.94
N PRO A 474 5.03 1.39 -29.62
CA PRO A 474 5.83 0.68 -30.63
C PRO A 474 5.08 -0.49 -31.31
N HIS A 475 5.61 -0.90 -32.46
CA HIS A 475 4.97 -1.79 -33.45
C HIS A 475 4.94 -3.27 -33.03
N LYS A 476 4.01 -4.03 -33.62
CA LYS A 476 3.61 -5.40 -33.26
C LYS A 476 4.68 -6.49 -33.52
N GLU A 477 5.68 -6.20 -34.35
CA GLU A 477 6.67 -7.19 -34.80
C GLU A 477 7.77 -7.44 -33.77
N ASP A 478 8.16 -6.42 -32.99
CA ASP A 478 9.23 -6.51 -31.98
C ASP A 478 8.85 -7.31 -30.71
N LEU A 479 7.55 -7.55 -30.48
CA LEU A 479 7.04 -8.19 -29.25
C LEU A 479 6.70 -9.68 -29.41
N SER A 480 6.52 -10.16 -30.64
CA SER A 480 6.09 -11.54 -30.90
C SER A 480 7.19 -12.58 -30.63
N GLU A 481 8.46 -12.19 -30.80
CA GLU A 481 9.63 -13.03 -30.54
C GLU A 481 9.95 -13.14 -29.03
N ILE A 482 9.56 -12.14 -28.23
CA ILE A 482 9.83 -12.08 -26.79
C ILE A 482 8.77 -12.88 -25.98
N GLN A 483 7.49 -12.85 -26.38
CA GLN A 483 6.42 -13.55 -25.67
C GLN A 483 6.46 -15.09 -25.82
N THR A 484 6.97 -15.60 -26.94
CA THR A 484 7.09 -17.05 -27.19
C THR A 484 8.23 -17.68 -26.39
N LEU A 485 9.32 -16.95 -26.15
CA LEU A 485 10.45 -17.42 -25.33
C LEU A 485 10.15 -17.44 -23.82
N ASP A 486 9.31 -16.52 -23.33
CA ASP A 486 9.10 -16.33 -21.89
C ASP A 486 8.06 -17.28 -21.28
N SER A 487 7.04 -17.66 -22.07
CA SER A 487 6.02 -18.65 -21.67
C SER A 487 6.58 -20.07 -21.57
N ALA A 488 7.59 -20.40 -22.39
CA ALA A 488 8.26 -21.71 -22.39
C ALA A 488 9.19 -21.91 -21.18
N LYS A 489 9.79 -20.83 -20.64
CA LYS A 489 10.68 -20.89 -19.47
C LYS A 489 9.92 -21.08 -18.14
N ARG A 490 8.71 -20.53 -18.01
CA ARG A 490 7.95 -20.52 -16.74
C ARG A 490 7.28 -21.85 -16.35
N SER A 491 7.11 -22.80 -17.27
CA SER A 491 6.35 -24.04 -17.01
C SER A 491 7.20 -25.31 -16.87
N GLY A 492 8.51 -25.25 -17.07
CA GLY A 492 9.38 -26.43 -17.17
C GLY A 492 8.98 -27.39 -18.32
N ARG A 493 8.00 -27.03 -19.16
CA ARG A 493 7.59 -27.79 -20.32
C ARG A 493 8.31 -27.25 -21.54
N LYS A 494 9.03 -28.14 -22.24
CA LYS A 494 9.52 -27.84 -23.59
C LYS A 494 8.35 -27.38 -24.46
N PRO A 495 8.50 -26.33 -25.28
CA PRO A 495 7.46 -25.93 -26.22
C PRO A 495 7.08 -27.15 -27.08
N LYS A 496 5.77 -27.42 -27.21
CA LYS A 496 5.27 -28.51 -28.03
C LYS A 496 5.69 -28.20 -29.48
N SER A 497 6.64 -28.95 -30.04
CA SER A 497 7.00 -28.79 -31.45
C SER A 497 5.79 -29.16 -32.30
N PHE A 498 5.53 -28.38 -33.35
CA PHE A 498 4.56 -28.70 -34.40
C PHE A 498 4.74 -30.14 -34.93
N ASP A 499 5.99 -30.63 -34.97
CA ASP A 499 6.34 -31.97 -35.43
C ASP A 499 6.04 -33.13 -34.45
N ALA A 500 5.49 -32.86 -33.26
CA ALA A 500 5.23 -33.92 -32.29
C ALA A 500 4.05 -34.80 -32.76
N PRO A 501 4.24 -36.13 -32.94
CA PRO A 501 3.18 -36.99 -33.48
C PRO A 501 1.97 -37.03 -32.54
N ARG A 502 0.78 -36.77 -33.10
CA ARG A 502 -0.50 -36.93 -32.39
C ARG A 502 -1.13 -38.27 -32.72
N PHE A 503 -1.67 -38.91 -31.70
CA PHE A 503 -2.34 -40.20 -31.80
C PHE A 503 -3.85 -39.96 -31.82
N GLY A 504 -4.53 -40.44 -32.87
CA GLY A 504 -5.98 -40.35 -32.99
C GLY A 504 -6.71 -41.59 -32.48
N CYS A 505 -7.84 -41.40 -31.79
CA CYS A 505 -8.74 -42.47 -31.38
C CYS A 505 -9.73 -42.79 -32.51
N TYR A 506 -9.45 -43.76 -33.38
CA TYR A 506 -10.35 -44.11 -34.50
C TYR A 506 -11.43 -45.15 -34.14
N HIS A 507 -11.91 -45.12 -32.90
CA HIS A 507 -12.95 -46.06 -32.48
C HIS A 507 -14.31 -45.62 -33.03
N ILE A 508 -15.05 -46.55 -33.63
CA ILE A 508 -16.44 -46.33 -34.01
C ILE A 508 -17.28 -46.81 -32.84
N ASP A 509 -17.94 -45.87 -32.18
CA ASP A 509 -18.80 -46.15 -31.05
C ASP A 509 -19.91 -47.13 -31.45
N SER A 510 -20.06 -48.21 -30.69
CA SER A 510 -20.94 -49.32 -31.04
C SER A 510 -22.42 -48.93 -31.07
N GLU A 511 -22.81 -47.98 -30.22
CA GLU A 511 -24.20 -47.52 -30.06
C GLU A 511 -24.56 -46.45 -31.08
N THR A 512 -23.71 -45.42 -31.20
CA THR A 512 -23.98 -44.24 -32.02
C THR A 512 -23.48 -44.36 -33.45
N LYS A 513 -22.62 -45.36 -33.74
CA LYS A 513 -21.89 -45.52 -35.00
C LYS A 513 -21.03 -44.30 -35.38
N ALA A 514 -20.82 -43.36 -34.47
CA ALA A 514 -19.98 -42.19 -34.69
C ALA A 514 -18.50 -42.56 -34.51
N LEU A 515 -17.65 -42.02 -35.38
CA LEU A 515 -16.20 -42.12 -35.24
C LEU A 515 -15.73 -41.14 -34.16
N CYS A 516 -15.01 -41.63 -33.16
CA CYS A 516 -14.31 -40.77 -32.22
C CYS A 516 -13.24 -39.96 -32.96
N THR A 517 -13.19 -38.65 -32.77
CA THR A 517 -12.22 -37.76 -33.45
C THR A 517 -11.17 -37.20 -32.50
N VAL A 518 -11.13 -37.71 -31.25
CA VAL A 518 -10.21 -37.20 -30.23
C VAL A 518 -8.78 -37.60 -30.55
N SER A 519 -7.88 -36.61 -30.57
CA SER A 519 -6.44 -36.82 -30.68
C SER A 519 -5.71 -36.38 -29.41
N ARG A 520 -4.57 -37.01 -29.11
CA ARG A 520 -3.71 -36.68 -27.96
C ARG A 520 -2.23 -36.78 -28.34
N THR A 521 -1.41 -35.94 -27.73
CA THR A 521 0.05 -35.93 -27.94
C THR A 521 0.79 -37.06 -27.23
N GLN A 522 0.15 -37.74 -26.28
CA GLN A 522 0.71 -38.87 -25.55
C GLN A 522 -0.21 -40.08 -25.65
N LEU A 523 0.35 -41.22 -26.05
CA LEU A 523 -0.39 -42.48 -26.20
C LEU A 523 -1.07 -42.92 -24.89
N GLY A 524 -0.44 -42.65 -23.74
CA GLY A 524 -1.03 -42.95 -22.42
C GLY A 524 -2.31 -42.16 -22.13
N VAL A 525 -2.37 -40.89 -22.56
CA VAL A 525 -3.56 -40.04 -22.41
C VAL A 525 -4.66 -40.47 -23.38
N LEU A 526 -4.30 -40.89 -24.60
CA LEU A 526 -5.26 -41.45 -25.55
C LEU A 526 -5.87 -42.75 -25.03
N ARG A 527 -5.06 -43.62 -24.42
CA ARG A 527 -5.53 -44.85 -23.78
C ARG A 527 -6.51 -44.56 -22.64
N ALA A 528 -6.20 -43.59 -21.78
CA ALA A 528 -7.10 -43.19 -20.70
C ALA A 528 -8.45 -42.67 -21.23
N HIS A 529 -8.43 -41.84 -22.26
CA HIS A 529 -9.63 -41.38 -22.95
C HIS A 529 -10.45 -42.55 -23.52
N PHE A 530 -9.80 -43.49 -24.22
CA PHE A 530 -10.49 -44.64 -24.82
C PHE A 530 -11.16 -45.52 -23.75
N LEU A 531 -10.46 -45.81 -22.65
CA LEU A 531 -11.01 -46.64 -21.57
C LEU A 531 -12.19 -45.94 -20.86
N ASP A 532 -12.19 -44.61 -20.80
CA ASP A 532 -13.31 -43.85 -20.22
C ASP A 532 -14.53 -43.80 -21.16
N LYS A 533 -14.31 -43.55 -22.47
CA LYS A 533 -15.38 -43.26 -23.44
C LYS A 533 -15.89 -44.46 -24.22
N HIS A 534 -15.10 -45.53 -24.33
CA HIS A 534 -15.44 -46.73 -25.10
C HIS A 534 -15.46 -47.97 -24.19
N LYS A 535 -16.12 -47.85 -23.04
CA LYS A 535 -16.21 -48.90 -22.02
C LYS A 535 -16.69 -50.22 -22.63
N GLY A 536 -15.98 -51.30 -22.33
CA GLY A 536 -16.28 -52.64 -22.84
C GLY A 536 -15.54 -53.05 -24.11
N ASN A 537 -14.85 -52.12 -24.79
CA ASN A 537 -14.01 -52.46 -25.93
C ASN A 537 -12.54 -52.68 -25.50
N PRO A 538 -11.84 -53.70 -26.02
CA PRO A 538 -10.42 -53.89 -25.75
C PRO A 538 -9.61 -52.79 -26.44
N TRP A 539 -8.68 -52.17 -25.70
CA TRP A 539 -7.72 -51.22 -26.25
C TRP A 539 -6.74 -51.94 -27.18
N ASP A 540 -6.72 -51.56 -28.45
CA ASP A 540 -5.82 -52.10 -29.46
C ASP A 540 -4.90 -50.98 -30.00
N PRO A 541 -3.64 -50.92 -29.56
CA PRO A 541 -2.69 -49.91 -30.00
C PRO A 541 -2.42 -49.93 -31.51
N SER A 542 -2.64 -51.07 -32.19
CA SER A 542 -2.39 -51.20 -33.63
C SER A 542 -3.38 -50.39 -34.49
N LYS A 543 -4.52 -49.99 -33.90
CA LYS A 543 -5.55 -49.16 -34.56
C LYS A 543 -5.34 -47.66 -34.35
N VAL A 544 -4.27 -47.28 -33.65
CA VAL A 544 -3.93 -45.88 -33.42
C VAL A 544 -3.06 -45.39 -34.58
N LYS A 545 -3.57 -44.45 -35.38
CA LYS A 545 -2.78 -43.80 -36.44
C LYS A 545 -2.14 -42.52 -35.90
N SER A 546 -0.87 -42.31 -36.27
CA SER A 546 -0.22 -41.01 -36.16
C SER A 546 -0.86 -40.07 -37.18
N ILE A 547 -1.35 -38.93 -36.73
CA ILE A 547 -1.99 -37.92 -37.57
C ILE A 547 -1.02 -36.76 -37.73
N LYS A 548 -0.69 -36.40 -38.98
CA LYS A 548 -0.10 -35.09 -39.28
C LYS A 548 -1.22 -34.06 -39.19
N GLN A 549 -1.13 -33.17 -38.22
CA GLN A 549 -2.09 -32.09 -38.03
C GLN A 549 -1.77 -30.96 -39.01
N ASP A 550 -2.78 -30.32 -39.58
CA ASP A 550 -2.57 -29.06 -40.29
C ASP A 550 -2.33 -27.93 -39.27
N GLU A 551 -1.55 -26.92 -39.67
CA GLU A 551 -1.12 -25.83 -38.80
C GLU A 551 -2.28 -25.01 -38.22
N ALA A 552 -3.33 -24.77 -39.00
CA ALA A 552 -4.50 -24.02 -38.55
C ALA A 552 -5.30 -24.79 -37.48
N GLN A 553 -5.44 -26.11 -37.64
CA GLN A 553 -6.09 -26.95 -36.63
C GLN A 553 -5.24 -27.06 -35.36
N TRP A 554 -3.90 -26.99 -35.46
CA TRP A 554 -3.01 -26.99 -34.29
C TRP A 554 -3.15 -25.71 -33.48
N GLU A 555 -3.21 -24.55 -34.14
CA GLU A 555 -3.47 -23.26 -33.49
C GLU A 555 -4.84 -23.24 -32.80
N ALA A 556 -5.89 -23.70 -33.47
CA ALA A 556 -7.24 -23.78 -32.90
C ALA A 556 -7.31 -24.69 -31.66
N ASP A 557 -6.59 -25.82 -31.68
CA ASP A 557 -6.54 -26.74 -30.54
C ASP A 557 -5.77 -26.16 -29.34
N ILE A 558 -4.72 -25.38 -29.59
CA ILE A 558 -3.98 -24.67 -28.54
C ILE A 558 -4.87 -23.61 -27.89
N GLU A 559 -5.59 -22.84 -28.70
CA GLU A 559 -6.54 -21.85 -28.23
C GLU A 559 -7.65 -22.49 -27.38
N GLN A 560 -8.23 -23.60 -27.85
CA GLN A 560 -9.26 -24.33 -27.11
C GLN A 560 -8.74 -24.97 -25.80
N GLU A 561 -7.51 -25.50 -25.80
CA GLU A 561 -6.85 -25.98 -24.57
C GLU A 561 -6.63 -24.84 -23.56
N ALA A 562 -6.23 -23.65 -24.02
CA ALA A 562 -6.04 -22.47 -23.19
C ALA A 562 -7.37 -21.97 -22.58
N ILE A 563 -8.44 -21.93 -23.38
CA ILE A 563 -9.80 -21.58 -22.93
C ILE A 563 -10.25 -22.57 -21.84
N THR A 564 -10.10 -23.87 -22.09
CA THR A 564 -10.52 -24.92 -21.14
C THR A 564 -9.73 -24.85 -19.82
N ALA A 565 -8.43 -24.56 -19.89
CA ALA A 565 -7.58 -24.38 -18.71
C ALA A 565 -8.00 -23.14 -17.89
N LYS A 566 -8.35 -22.04 -18.56
CA LYS A 566 -8.87 -20.82 -17.92
C LYS A 566 -10.18 -21.07 -17.20
N GLU A 567 -11.13 -21.77 -17.84
CA GLU A 567 -12.41 -22.14 -17.22
C GLU A 567 -12.24 -23.04 -15.99
N ALA A 568 -11.32 -24.02 -16.06
CA ALA A 568 -11.00 -24.89 -14.93
C ALA A 568 -10.43 -24.11 -13.74
N SER A 569 -9.54 -23.14 -14.00
CA SER A 569 -8.97 -22.24 -12.98
C SER A 569 -10.06 -21.38 -12.31
N ILE A 570 -10.94 -20.76 -13.10
CA ILE A 570 -12.09 -19.99 -12.59
C ILE A 570 -12.97 -20.84 -11.68
N LYS A 571 -13.28 -22.08 -12.09
CA LYS A 571 -14.10 -23.01 -11.31
C LYS A 571 -13.42 -23.45 -10.01
N ALA A 572 -12.10 -23.64 -10.00
CA ALA A 572 -11.32 -23.94 -8.80
C ALA A 572 -11.34 -22.75 -7.81
N ASN A 573 -11.11 -21.53 -8.30
CA ASN A 573 -11.17 -20.31 -7.48
C ASN A 573 -12.55 -20.08 -6.88
N LYS A 574 -13.64 -20.32 -7.64
CA LYS A 574 -15.01 -20.24 -7.12
C LYS A 574 -15.26 -21.25 -5.99
N ARG A 575 -14.74 -22.47 -6.11
CA ARG A 575 -14.83 -23.50 -5.04
C ARG A 575 -14.03 -23.10 -3.81
N ALA A 576 -12.80 -22.60 -3.96
CA ALA A 576 -11.99 -22.12 -2.85
C ALA A 576 -12.66 -20.94 -2.13
N ARG A 577 -13.27 -20.01 -2.88
CA ARG A 577 -14.04 -18.89 -2.33
C ARG A 577 -15.25 -19.38 -1.52
N HIS A 578 -16.04 -20.32 -2.07
CA HIS A 578 -17.15 -20.93 -1.35
C HIS A 578 -16.71 -21.65 -0.07
N ALA A 579 -15.56 -22.34 -0.10
CA ALA A 579 -15.02 -22.99 1.08
C ALA A 579 -14.60 -21.98 2.16
N ARG A 580 -13.92 -20.88 1.79
CA ARG A 580 -13.55 -19.80 2.73
C ARG A 580 -14.77 -19.10 3.32
N TYR A 581 -15.80 -18.82 2.52
CA TYR A 581 -17.07 -18.28 3.01
C TYR A 581 -17.79 -19.25 3.94
N ALA A 582 -17.78 -20.55 3.65
CA ALA A 582 -18.36 -21.57 4.51
C ALA A 582 -17.65 -21.66 5.87
N VAL A 583 -16.32 -21.51 5.90
CA VAL A 583 -15.53 -21.48 7.15
C VAL A 583 -15.81 -20.19 7.95
N LYS A 584 -15.83 -19.01 7.30
CA LYS A 584 -16.15 -17.73 7.97
C LYS A 584 -17.58 -17.66 8.51
N THR A 585 -18.55 -18.28 7.84
CA THR A 585 -19.97 -18.27 8.26
C THR A 585 -20.36 -19.43 9.18
N ALA A 586 -19.50 -20.44 9.33
CA ALA A 586 -19.70 -21.51 10.33
C ALA A 586 -19.49 -21.02 11.77
N ALA A 587 -18.78 -19.90 11.95
CA ALA A 587 -18.64 -19.24 13.24
C ALA A 587 -19.79 -18.22 13.47
N THR A 588 -20.68 -18.57 14.39
CA THR A 588 -21.35 -17.66 15.35
C THR A 588 -22.32 -16.58 14.85
N PHE A 589 -23.41 -16.96 14.18
CA PHE A 589 -24.66 -16.18 14.28
C PHE A 589 -25.87 -17.09 14.54
N LYS A 590 -26.55 -16.88 15.68
CA LYS A 590 -27.90 -17.42 15.94
C LYS A 590 -28.90 -16.45 15.33
N LEU A 591 -29.72 -16.91 14.40
CA LEU A 591 -30.88 -16.15 13.94
C LEU A 591 -32.06 -16.50 14.86
N GLN A 592 -32.73 -15.49 15.41
CA GLN A 592 -33.94 -15.64 16.23
C GLN A 592 -35.13 -14.97 15.54
N CYS A 593 -36.23 -15.69 15.41
CA CYS A 593 -37.50 -15.16 14.95
C CYS A 593 -38.10 -14.30 16.07
N LEU A 594 -38.28 -13.00 15.85
CA LEU A 594 -38.85 -12.09 16.86
C LEU A 594 -40.35 -12.33 17.11
N LEU A 595 -41.06 -12.98 16.18
CA LEU A 595 -42.50 -13.23 16.32
C LEU A 595 -42.82 -14.42 17.24
N CYS A 596 -41.93 -15.41 17.34
CA CYS A 596 -42.19 -16.61 18.16
C CYS A 596 -40.94 -17.13 18.91
N ALA A 597 -39.88 -16.33 19.00
CA ALA A 597 -38.61 -16.63 19.67
C ALA A 597 -37.87 -17.89 19.17
N TYR A 598 -38.29 -18.51 18.06
CA TYR A 598 -37.58 -19.65 17.47
C TYR A 598 -36.17 -19.24 17.06
N SER A 599 -35.15 -19.92 17.60
CA SER A 599 -33.75 -19.68 17.22
C SER A 599 -33.14 -20.92 16.58
N ASN A 600 -32.36 -20.72 15.52
CA ASN A 600 -31.63 -21.82 14.88
C ASN A 600 -30.19 -21.40 14.61
N LYS A 601 -29.27 -22.35 14.85
CA LYS A 601 -27.88 -22.22 14.45
C LYS A 601 -27.80 -22.65 12.98
N VAL A 602 -27.45 -21.70 12.12
CA VAL A 602 -27.04 -21.88 10.72
C VAL A 602 -28.15 -21.87 9.64
N LYS A 603 -27.92 -20.98 8.67
CA LYS A 603 -28.58 -20.70 7.37
C LYS A 603 -29.90 -19.91 7.38
N HIS A 604 -29.85 -18.73 6.73
CA HIS A 604 -30.99 -17.87 6.41
C HIS A 604 -32.17 -18.62 5.73
N SER A 605 -31.89 -19.64 4.91
CA SER A 605 -32.91 -20.49 4.28
C SER A 605 -33.82 -21.21 5.28
N ASN A 606 -33.30 -21.58 6.45
CA ASN A 606 -34.08 -22.26 7.48
C ASN A 606 -35.01 -21.28 8.20
N MET A 607 -34.58 -20.02 8.38
CA MET A 607 -35.42 -18.97 8.95
C MET A 607 -36.55 -18.58 7.99
N LYS A 608 -36.30 -18.54 6.67
CA LYS A 608 -37.34 -18.34 5.65
C LYS A 608 -38.41 -19.43 5.70
N LYS A 609 -38.01 -20.72 5.70
CA LYS A 609 -38.95 -21.84 5.84
C LYS A 609 -39.75 -21.79 7.14
N HIS A 610 -39.10 -21.41 8.24
CA HIS A 610 -39.78 -21.21 9.51
C HIS A 610 -40.87 -20.13 9.38
N PHE A 611 -40.54 -18.96 8.83
CA PHE A 611 -41.48 -17.87 8.58
C PHE A 611 -42.66 -18.28 7.70
N GLU A 612 -42.38 -18.91 6.56
CA GLU A 612 -43.41 -19.39 5.63
C GLU A 612 -44.35 -20.42 6.29
N SER A 613 -43.83 -21.25 7.21
CA SER A 613 -44.63 -22.28 7.88
C SER A 613 -45.41 -21.80 9.11
N LYS A 614 -44.88 -20.84 9.86
CA LYS A 614 -45.43 -20.38 11.16
C LYS A 614 -46.14 -19.04 11.07
N HIS A 615 -45.85 -18.25 10.04
CA HIS A 615 -46.40 -16.92 9.83
C HIS A 615 -46.88 -16.76 8.37
N PRO A 616 -47.79 -17.63 7.88
CA PRO A 616 -48.20 -17.67 6.46
C PRO A 616 -48.92 -16.39 5.99
N THR A 617 -49.43 -15.58 6.92
CA THR A 617 -50.05 -14.27 6.64
C THR A 617 -49.02 -13.15 6.49
N VAL A 618 -47.74 -13.41 6.77
CA VAL A 618 -46.66 -12.43 6.64
C VAL A 618 -45.98 -12.59 5.28
N GLU A 619 -46.19 -11.60 4.43
CA GLU A 619 -45.64 -11.57 3.09
C GLU A 619 -44.13 -11.27 3.08
N TRP A 620 -43.36 -12.07 2.35
CA TRP A 620 -41.91 -11.99 2.30
C TRP A 620 -41.45 -10.95 1.27
N ILE A 621 -41.09 -9.74 1.70
CA ILE A 621 -40.60 -8.66 0.81
C ILE A 621 -39.09 -8.48 1.00
N LYS A 622 -38.34 -8.44 -0.11
CA LYS A 622 -36.87 -8.38 -0.12
C LYS A 622 -36.37 -6.95 0.06
N GLY A 623 -36.12 -6.52 1.30
CA GLY A 623 -35.48 -5.24 1.63
C GLY A 623 -33.95 -5.34 1.69
N GLY A 624 -33.23 -4.33 1.20
CA GLY A 624 -31.80 -4.35 0.94
C GLY A 624 -30.86 -4.52 2.14
N LYS A 625 -31.34 -4.44 3.39
CA LYS A 625 -30.51 -4.64 4.60
C LYS A 625 -31.35 -5.19 5.78
N GLY A 626 -31.55 -6.50 5.84
CA GLY A 626 -31.64 -7.28 7.09
C GLY A 626 -32.73 -7.01 8.16
N CYS A 627 -33.62 -6.02 8.05
CA CYS A 627 -34.71 -5.77 9.00
C CYS A 627 -36.09 -5.77 8.33
N TYR A 628 -37.09 -6.37 8.98
CA TYR A 628 -38.43 -6.61 8.42
C TYR A 628 -39.51 -6.05 9.36
N LYS A 629 -40.39 -5.18 8.86
CA LYS A 629 -41.67 -4.86 9.50
C LYS A 629 -42.74 -4.70 8.42
N LYS A 630 -43.82 -5.46 8.52
CA LYS A 630 -45.11 -5.12 7.89
C LYS A 630 -46.14 -5.14 9.03
N VAL A 631 -46.53 -3.97 9.50
CA VAL A 631 -47.72 -3.81 10.33
C VAL A 631 -48.87 -3.61 9.35
N ALA A 632 -49.76 -4.59 9.26
CA ALA A 632 -51.11 -4.32 8.80
C ALA A 632 -51.92 -4.00 10.07
N LEU A 633 -52.05 -2.72 10.38
CA LEU A 633 -53.13 -2.24 11.24
C LEU A 633 -54.28 -1.97 10.27
N ASP A 634 -55.25 -2.86 10.25
CA ASP A 634 -56.62 -2.56 9.88
C ASP A 634 -57.53 -3.42 10.76
N SER A 635 -57.71 -2.95 11.99
CA SER A 635 -59.00 -2.99 12.66
C SER A 635 -58.96 -2.00 13.80
N GLU A 636 -59.89 -1.05 13.76
CA GLU A 636 -60.39 -0.35 14.94
C GLU A 636 -60.59 -1.35 16.10
N GLU A 637 -60.34 -0.88 17.32
CA GLU A 637 -60.62 -1.55 18.60
C GLU A 637 -59.74 -2.75 18.99
N ALA A 638 -58.71 -2.50 19.80
CA ALA A 638 -58.57 -3.11 21.14
C ALA A 638 -57.35 -2.52 21.87
N SER A 639 -57.61 -2.09 23.10
CA SER A 639 -56.76 -1.46 24.12
C SER A 639 -55.37 -2.06 24.34
#